data_AF-A0AAV0BKM4-F1
#
_entry.id   AF-A0AAV0BKM4-F1
#
_cell.length_a   1.000
_cell.length_b   1.000
_cell.length_c   1.000
_cell.angle_alpha   90.00
_cell.angle_beta   90.00
_cell.angle_gamma   90.00
#
_symmetry.space_group_name_H-M   'P 1'
#
loop_
_entity.id
_entity.type
_entity.pdbx_description
1 polymer ?
#
loop_
_entity_poly.entity_id
_entity_poly.type
_entity_poly.pdbx_seq_one_letter_code
_entity_poly.pdbx_strand_id
1 'polypeptide(L)'
;NQSDQSRILPNHAFDTYRFFKTLESNGLSTKTSKTFLDLLRLLLRSSEKRWMITGPRGRILSKSYSEGQAYLYQAALDELRTSVNIKARNDGILIRTGNSVVLREIESLKQKLKDDIHGLKNELQIELNTRKEEANDEQNKLELSIQELNSKLTILTGEVRTEIETRKWVTTRRCVVAISTLALCVIIFTSLEPDSIKPHKPTSSAQNSLNGRNTNRTANQTNSLRTSIGKDQLVDYHYEDNDADADSKKVKRMKSVEELGIMPNR
;
A
#
# COMPACT_ATOMS: atom_id res chain seq x y z
N ASN A 1 56.15 -42.33 15.82
CA ASN A 1 57.36 -41.48 15.97
C ASN A 1 57.34 -40.78 17.30
N GLN A 2 58.25 -41.15 18.19
CA GLN A 2 58.25 -40.73 19.60
C GLN A 2 59.70 -40.67 20.10
N SER A 3 60.51 -39.78 19.52
CA SER A 3 61.96 -39.75 19.74
C SER A 3 62.62 -38.36 19.68
N ASP A 4 61.88 -37.28 19.42
CA ASP A 4 62.40 -35.89 19.42
C ASP A 4 61.82 -35.03 20.57
N GLN A 5 61.75 -35.61 21.78
CA GLN A 5 61.84 -34.78 22.98
C GLN A 5 63.29 -34.31 23.12
N SER A 6 63.62 -33.23 22.42
CA SER A 6 64.90 -32.54 22.58
C SER A 6 65.12 -32.24 24.06
N ARG A 7 66.23 -32.72 24.61
CA ARG A 7 66.55 -32.55 26.03
C ARG A 7 66.82 -31.07 26.31
N ILE A 8 65.77 -30.36 26.74
CA ILE A 8 65.80 -28.93 27.16
C ILE A 8 66.60 -28.68 28.45
N LEU A 9 67.38 -29.66 28.91
CA LEU A 9 68.32 -29.53 30.02
C LEU A 9 69.53 -28.69 29.57
N PRO A 10 69.88 -27.61 30.28
CA PRO A 10 71.08 -26.85 29.96
C PRO A 10 72.32 -27.74 30.14
N ASN A 11 73.14 -27.86 29.09
CA ASN A 11 74.41 -28.60 29.16
C ASN A 11 75.40 -27.82 30.05
N HIS A 12 75.51 -28.20 31.32
CA HIS A 12 76.46 -27.58 32.23
C HIS A 12 77.86 -28.15 32.01
N ALA A 13 78.66 -27.44 31.22
CA ALA A 13 80.07 -27.77 30.96
C ALA A 13 80.96 -27.49 32.20
N PHE A 14 80.80 -28.28 33.26
CA PHE A 14 81.67 -28.20 34.44
C PHE A 14 83.00 -28.93 34.19
N ASP A 15 84.06 -28.17 33.93
CA ASP A 15 85.41 -28.70 33.78
C ASP A 15 85.98 -29.18 35.13
N THR A 16 85.75 -30.47 35.37
CA THR A 16 86.30 -31.26 36.48
C THR A 16 87.82 -31.15 36.57
N TYR A 17 88.54 -31.19 35.43
CA TYR A 17 90.00 -31.29 35.39
C TYR A 17 90.66 -29.95 35.71
N ARG A 18 90.17 -28.85 35.13
CA ARG A 18 90.64 -27.50 35.47
C ARG A 18 90.42 -27.19 36.95
N PHE A 19 89.23 -27.47 37.47
CA PHE A 19 88.93 -27.25 38.89
C PHE A 19 89.87 -28.06 39.82
N PHE A 20 90.08 -29.34 39.52
CA PHE A 20 90.99 -30.20 40.26
C PHE A 20 92.44 -29.66 40.24
N LYS A 21 92.95 -29.28 39.06
CA LYS A 21 94.29 -28.71 38.90
C LYS A 21 94.46 -27.38 39.62
N THR A 22 93.41 -26.56 39.70
CA THR A 22 93.41 -25.32 40.49
C THR A 22 93.45 -25.60 42.00
N LEU A 23 92.82 -26.66 42.50
CA LEU A 23 92.93 -27.04 43.92
C LEU A 23 94.34 -27.54 44.26
N GLU A 24 94.95 -28.36 43.40
CA GLU A 24 96.33 -28.82 43.59
C GLU A 24 97.35 -27.68 43.52
N SER A 25 97.17 -26.70 42.62
CA SER A 25 98.05 -25.51 42.55
C SER A 25 97.95 -24.59 43.77
N ASN A 26 96.89 -24.71 44.57
CA ASN A 26 96.72 -23.99 45.84
C ASN A 26 97.23 -24.80 47.05
N GLY A 27 97.99 -25.88 46.83
CA GLY A 27 98.63 -26.66 47.89
C GLY A 27 97.72 -27.65 48.61
N LEU A 28 96.50 -27.90 48.13
CA LEU A 28 95.65 -28.94 48.70
C LEU A 28 96.10 -30.33 48.23
N SER A 29 96.16 -31.27 49.17
CA SER A 29 96.45 -32.68 48.87
C SER A 29 95.45 -33.24 47.86
N THR A 30 95.94 -33.95 46.84
CA THR A 30 95.19 -34.70 45.82
C THR A 30 93.98 -35.47 46.38
N LYS A 31 94.10 -36.04 47.59
CA LYS A 31 93.00 -36.74 48.28
C LYS A 31 91.86 -35.80 48.67
N THR A 32 92.18 -34.66 49.28
CA THR A 32 91.23 -33.61 49.68
C THR A 32 90.62 -32.92 48.45
N SER A 33 91.43 -32.64 47.43
CA SER A 33 90.95 -32.07 46.17
C SER A 33 89.94 -32.99 45.48
N LYS A 34 90.14 -34.31 45.55
CA LYS A 34 89.17 -35.31 45.05
C LYS A 34 87.88 -35.34 45.86
N THR A 35 87.93 -35.29 47.19
CA THR A 35 86.71 -35.28 48.01
C THR A 35 85.88 -34.00 47.80
N PHE A 36 86.51 -32.83 47.63
CA PHE A 36 85.80 -31.61 47.24
C PHE A 36 85.19 -31.70 45.85
N LEU A 37 85.89 -32.31 44.88
CA LEU A 37 85.37 -32.51 43.53
C LEU A 37 84.15 -33.45 43.51
N ASP A 38 84.19 -34.56 44.25
CA ASP A 38 83.09 -35.51 44.32
C ASP A 38 81.89 -34.94 45.12
N LEU A 39 82.14 -34.13 46.17
CA LEU A 39 81.11 -33.36 46.87
C LEU A 39 80.46 -32.33 45.93
N LEU A 40 81.27 -31.57 45.18
CA LEU A 40 80.77 -30.58 44.23
C LEU A 40 79.92 -31.23 43.13
N ARG A 41 80.36 -32.37 42.56
CA ARG A 41 79.56 -33.18 41.64
C ARG A 41 78.22 -33.63 42.25
N LEU A 42 78.21 -34.03 43.53
CA LEU A 42 77.00 -34.45 44.21
C LEU A 42 76.02 -33.28 44.35
N LEU A 43 76.50 -32.09 44.73
CA LEU A 43 75.70 -30.86 44.81
C LEU A 43 75.17 -30.44 43.44
N LEU A 44 75.99 -30.51 42.39
CA LEU A 44 75.62 -30.20 41.00
C LEU A 44 74.52 -31.15 40.50
N ARG A 45 74.72 -32.46 40.65
CA ARG A 45 73.71 -33.48 40.29
C ARG A 45 72.42 -33.33 41.11
N SER A 46 72.52 -32.93 42.37
CA SER A 46 71.37 -32.65 43.24
C SER A 46 70.61 -31.38 42.80
N SER A 47 71.32 -30.34 42.36
CA SER A 47 70.70 -29.12 41.85
C SER A 47 70.06 -29.33 40.46
N GLU A 48 70.70 -30.09 39.57
CA GLU A 48 70.14 -30.54 38.29
C GLU A 48 68.85 -31.34 38.48
N LYS A 49 68.86 -32.33 39.39
CA LYS A 49 67.66 -33.13 39.70
C LYS A 49 66.54 -32.26 40.26
N ARG A 50 66.86 -31.27 41.10
CA ARG A 50 65.89 -30.29 41.65
C ARG A 50 65.32 -29.36 40.56
N TRP A 51 66.17 -28.91 39.63
CA TRP A 51 65.78 -28.12 38.47
C TRP A 51 64.80 -28.90 37.58
N MET A 52 65.07 -30.17 37.32
CA MET A 52 64.20 -31.05 36.52
C MET A 52 62.83 -31.29 37.18
N ILE A 53 62.78 -31.49 38.51
CA ILE A 53 61.54 -31.83 39.23
C ILE A 53 60.62 -30.62 39.44
N THR A 54 61.18 -29.41 39.57
CA THR A 54 60.39 -28.22 39.99
C THR A 54 60.53 -26.99 39.10
N GLY A 55 61.21 -27.10 37.97
CA GLY A 55 61.41 -26.04 37.00
C GLY A 55 62.29 -24.88 37.50
N PRO A 56 62.55 -23.87 36.65
CA PRO A 56 63.36 -22.72 37.02
C PRO A 56 62.61 -21.77 37.97
N ARG A 57 62.59 -22.09 39.27
CA ARG A 57 61.96 -21.28 40.33
C ARG A 57 62.61 -19.91 40.60
N GLY A 58 63.64 -19.55 39.84
CA GLY A 58 64.20 -18.20 39.84
C GLY A 58 64.89 -17.89 38.53
N ARG A 59 64.39 -16.86 37.83
CA ARG A 59 65.02 -15.96 36.82
C ARG A 59 66.08 -16.50 35.83
N ILE A 60 66.23 -17.81 35.66
CA ILE A 60 67.23 -18.45 34.80
C ILE A 60 66.50 -19.47 33.92
N LEU A 61 65.65 -18.96 33.01
CA LEU A 61 65.06 -19.77 31.96
C LEU A 61 66.11 -20.00 30.87
N SER A 62 66.15 -21.21 30.28
CA SER A 62 66.96 -21.41 29.08
C SER A 62 66.36 -20.59 27.94
N LYS A 63 67.20 -19.78 27.25
CA LYS A 63 66.79 -18.91 26.13
C LYS A 63 65.97 -19.69 25.08
N SER A 64 66.42 -20.91 24.76
CA SER A 64 65.74 -21.82 23.83
C SER A 64 64.35 -22.28 24.29
N TYR A 65 64.11 -22.41 25.59
CA TYR A 65 62.82 -22.81 26.13
C TYR A 65 61.81 -21.65 26.12
N SER A 66 62.24 -20.44 26.49
CA SER A 66 61.41 -19.22 26.32
C SER A 66 61.06 -18.97 24.85
N GLU A 67 62.01 -19.16 23.94
CA GLU A 67 61.79 -19.00 22.50
C GLU A 67 60.82 -20.06 21.97
N GLY A 68 61.01 -21.33 22.32
CA GLY A 68 60.10 -22.42 21.95
C GLY A 68 58.66 -22.19 22.42
N GLN A 69 58.46 -21.72 23.67
CA GLN A 69 57.12 -21.35 24.14
C GLN A 69 56.56 -20.13 23.39
N ALA A 70 57.37 -19.10 23.15
CA ALA A 70 56.94 -17.91 22.41
C ALA A 70 56.45 -18.27 20.99
N TYR A 71 57.11 -19.19 20.29
CA TYR A 71 56.65 -19.69 18.98
C TYR A 71 55.28 -20.39 19.06
N LEU A 72 55.04 -21.22 20.08
CA LEU A 72 53.74 -21.88 20.28
C LEU A 72 52.62 -20.86 20.59
N TYR A 73 52.90 -19.86 21.43
CA TYR A 73 51.94 -18.79 21.70
C TYR A 73 51.67 -17.92 20.46
N GLN A 74 52.70 -17.60 19.68
CA GLN A 74 52.53 -16.83 18.45
C GLN A 74 51.69 -17.60 17.43
N ALA A 75 51.96 -18.90 17.23
CA ALA A 75 51.17 -19.76 16.35
C ALA A 75 49.69 -19.83 16.78
N ALA A 76 49.42 -20.04 18.07
CA ALA A 76 48.05 -20.06 18.61
C ALA A 76 47.35 -18.68 18.51
N LEU A 77 48.08 -17.58 18.66
CA LEU A 77 47.54 -16.24 18.45
C LEU A 77 47.22 -15.95 16.97
N ASP A 78 48.02 -16.46 16.05
CA ASP A 78 47.78 -16.29 14.60
C ASP A 78 46.65 -17.20 14.10
N GLU A 79 46.48 -18.40 14.68
CA GLU A 79 45.29 -19.23 14.52
C GLU A 79 44.04 -18.53 15.08
N LEU A 80 44.10 -17.94 16.27
CA LEU A 80 42.98 -17.19 16.84
C LEU A 80 42.62 -15.95 16.00
N ARG A 81 43.63 -15.18 15.53
CA ARG A 81 43.42 -14.02 14.65
C ARG A 81 42.75 -14.42 13.33
N THR A 82 43.20 -15.51 12.71
CA THR A 82 42.60 -16.00 11.46
C THR A 82 41.19 -16.53 11.71
N SER A 83 40.95 -17.30 12.77
CA SER A 83 39.61 -17.75 13.18
C SER A 83 38.64 -16.59 13.44
N VAL A 84 39.08 -15.53 14.13
CA VAL A 84 38.25 -14.33 14.38
C VAL A 84 37.98 -13.57 13.07
N ASN A 85 38.96 -13.44 12.18
CA ASN A 85 38.78 -12.79 10.87
C ASN A 85 37.80 -13.57 9.99
N ILE A 86 37.90 -14.90 9.95
CA ILE A 86 36.97 -15.78 9.24
C ILE A 86 35.55 -15.64 9.82
N LYS A 87 35.40 -15.64 11.15
CA LYS A 87 34.09 -15.43 11.79
C LYS A 87 33.49 -14.06 11.44
N ALA A 88 34.26 -12.98 11.57
CA ALA A 88 33.80 -11.63 11.25
C ALA A 88 33.38 -11.49 9.77
N ARG A 89 34.09 -12.15 8.84
CA ARG A 89 33.68 -12.23 7.42
C ARG A 89 32.38 -13.01 7.24
N ASN A 90 32.25 -14.16 7.91
CA ASN A 90 31.04 -14.98 7.86
C ASN A 90 29.82 -14.23 8.40
N ASP A 91 29.95 -13.57 9.55
CA ASP A 91 28.90 -12.77 10.16
C ASP A 91 28.50 -11.60 9.22
N GLY A 92 29.48 -10.96 8.56
CA GLY A 92 29.24 -9.95 7.54
C GLY A 92 28.52 -10.46 6.28
N ILE A 93 28.80 -11.70 5.85
CA ILE A 93 28.07 -12.37 4.76
C ILE A 93 26.64 -12.69 5.21
N LEU A 94 26.46 -13.25 6.41
CA LEU A 94 25.16 -13.59 6.98
C LEU A 94 24.25 -12.36 7.09
N ILE A 95 24.75 -11.23 7.58
CA ILE A 95 23.99 -9.97 7.65
C ILE A 95 23.59 -9.49 6.25
N ARG A 96 24.49 -9.55 5.27
CA ARG A 96 24.18 -9.17 3.87
C ARG A 96 23.11 -10.06 3.24
N THR A 97 23.18 -11.37 3.49
CA THR A 97 22.18 -12.34 3.01
C THR A 97 20.84 -12.17 3.73
N GLY A 98 20.83 -11.94 5.04
CA GLY A 98 19.61 -11.62 5.78
C GLY A 98 18.95 -10.35 5.25
N ASN A 99 19.74 -9.29 5.01
CA ASN A 99 19.25 -8.04 4.44
C ASN A 99 18.68 -8.22 3.02
N SER A 100 19.32 -9.01 2.15
CA SER A 100 18.77 -9.25 0.80
C SER A 100 17.49 -10.09 0.81
N VAL A 101 17.34 -11.02 1.76
CA VAL A 101 16.08 -11.76 2.00
C VAL A 101 14.97 -10.80 2.44
N VAL A 102 15.22 -9.96 3.45
CA VAL A 102 14.25 -8.97 3.96
C VAL A 102 13.85 -7.97 2.86
N LEU A 103 14.79 -7.49 2.04
CA LEU A 103 14.46 -6.61 0.91
C LEU A 103 13.55 -7.31 -0.13
N ARG A 104 13.78 -8.60 -0.39
CA ARG A 104 12.92 -9.40 -1.29
C ARG A 104 11.52 -9.61 -0.70
N GLU A 105 11.43 -9.81 0.62
CA GLU A 105 10.14 -9.91 1.33
C GLU A 105 9.38 -8.58 1.27
N ILE A 106 10.05 -7.45 1.49
CA ILE A 106 9.47 -6.10 1.35
C ILE A 106 8.94 -5.86 -0.08
N GLU A 107 9.73 -6.17 -1.12
CA GLU A 107 9.26 -5.98 -2.50
C GLU A 107 8.10 -6.93 -2.85
N SER A 108 8.13 -8.18 -2.36
CA SER A 108 6.99 -9.10 -2.50
C SER A 108 5.73 -8.59 -1.78
N LEU A 109 5.87 -7.98 -0.61
CA LEU A 109 4.75 -7.47 0.18
C LEU A 109 4.18 -6.18 -0.45
N LYS A 110 5.06 -5.32 -0.97
CA LYS A 110 4.70 -4.13 -1.77
C LYS A 110 3.98 -4.50 -3.07
N GLN A 111 4.43 -5.54 -3.77
CA GLN A 111 3.75 -6.03 -4.97
C GLN A 111 2.35 -6.56 -4.63
N LYS A 112 2.21 -7.38 -3.58
CA LYS A 112 0.89 -7.83 -3.09
C LYS A 112 -0.01 -6.67 -2.74
N LEU A 113 0.47 -5.69 -1.95
CA LEU A 113 -0.31 -4.51 -1.60
C LEU A 113 -0.73 -3.71 -2.85
N LYS A 114 0.14 -3.59 -3.86
CA LYS A 114 -0.19 -2.95 -5.13
C LYS A 114 -1.30 -3.72 -5.86
N ASP A 115 -1.20 -5.05 -5.93
CA ASP A 115 -2.19 -5.91 -6.57
C ASP A 115 -3.53 -5.87 -5.83
N ASP A 116 -3.52 -5.88 -4.49
CA ASP A 116 -4.70 -5.72 -3.64
C ASP A 116 -5.37 -4.35 -3.86
N ILE A 117 -4.59 -3.26 -3.94
CA ILE A 117 -5.11 -1.91 -4.25
C ILE A 117 -5.71 -1.86 -5.65
N HIS A 118 -5.11 -2.53 -6.65
CA HIS A 118 -5.69 -2.60 -8.00
C HIS A 118 -6.96 -3.48 -8.02
N GLY A 119 -6.98 -4.57 -7.25
CA GLY A 119 -8.16 -5.40 -7.04
C GLY A 119 -9.32 -4.60 -6.46
N LEU A 120 -9.10 -3.93 -5.32
CA LEU A 120 -10.08 -3.07 -4.66
C LEU A 120 -10.54 -1.90 -5.56
N LYS A 121 -9.63 -1.28 -6.33
CA LYS A 121 -10.00 -0.23 -7.29
C LYS A 121 -10.91 -0.77 -8.40
N ASN A 122 -10.59 -1.95 -8.94
CA ASN A 122 -11.39 -2.59 -9.99
C ASN A 122 -12.75 -3.06 -9.45
N GLU A 123 -12.78 -3.64 -8.24
CA GLU A 123 -14.00 -4.05 -7.55
C GLU A 123 -14.91 -2.84 -7.27
N LEU A 124 -14.35 -1.74 -6.73
CA LEU A 124 -15.07 -0.48 -6.55
C LEU A 124 -15.58 0.09 -7.88
N GLN A 125 -14.80 0.01 -8.96
CA GLN A 125 -15.23 0.47 -10.28
C GLN A 125 -16.38 -0.38 -10.85
N ILE A 126 -16.34 -1.71 -10.64
CA ILE A 126 -17.41 -2.63 -11.01
C ILE A 126 -18.67 -2.35 -10.18
N GLU A 127 -18.55 -2.19 -8.85
CA GLU A 127 -19.70 -1.87 -7.99
C GLU A 127 -20.29 -0.50 -8.33
N LEU A 128 -19.47 0.54 -8.53
CA LEU A 128 -19.95 1.87 -8.95
C LEU A 128 -20.64 1.82 -10.31
N ASN A 129 -20.13 1.04 -11.27
CA ASN A 129 -20.80 0.87 -12.56
C ASN A 129 -22.12 0.10 -12.40
N THR A 130 -22.14 -0.96 -11.59
CA THR A 130 -23.35 -1.74 -11.28
C THR A 130 -24.41 -0.88 -10.61
N ARG A 131 -24.05 -0.07 -9.60
CA ARG A 131 -24.97 0.90 -8.95
C ARG A 131 -25.49 1.95 -9.90
N LYS A 132 -24.66 2.42 -10.85
CA LYS A 132 -25.07 3.36 -11.90
C LYS A 132 -26.01 2.70 -12.91
N GLU A 133 -25.79 1.44 -13.25
CA GLU A 133 -26.65 0.64 -14.12
C GLU A 133 -28.00 0.35 -13.45
N GLU A 134 -28.00 -0.10 -12.19
CA GLU A 134 -29.20 -0.26 -11.35
C GLU A 134 -30.03 1.05 -11.29
N ALA A 135 -29.39 2.19 -11.02
CA ALA A 135 -30.08 3.49 -10.96
C ALA A 135 -30.63 3.95 -12.32
N ASN A 136 -29.90 3.68 -13.41
CA ASN A 136 -30.38 3.95 -14.77
C ASN A 136 -31.57 3.04 -15.13
N ASP A 137 -31.54 1.76 -14.74
CA ASP A 137 -32.62 0.81 -14.99
C ASP A 137 -33.88 1.14 -14.19
N GLU A 138 -33.73 1.59 -12.94
CA GLU A 138 -34.83 2.17 -12.16
C GLU A 138 -35.41 3.41 -12.85
N GLN A 139 -34.57 4.31 -13.35
CA GLN A 139 -35.03 5.50 -14.09
C GLN A 139 -35.73 5.12 -15.41
N ASN A 140 -35.18 4.17 -16.17
CA ASN A 140 -35.78 3.66 -17.41
C ASN A 140 -37.15 3.00 -17.14
N LYS A 141 -37.26 2.24 -16.04
CA LYS A 141 -38.52 1.63 -15.59
C LYS A 141 -39.56 2.68 -15.19
N LEU A 142 -39.15 3.77 -14.54
CA LEU A 142 -40.02 4.90 -14.25
C LEU A 142 -40.50 5.59 -15.55
N GLU A 143 -39.60 5.86 -16.49
CA GLU A 143 -39.94 6.47 -17.79
C GLU A 143 -40.93 5.61 -18.59
N LEU A 144 -40.71 4.29 -18.65
CA LEU A 144 -41.65 3.34 -19.24
C LEU A 144 -43.02 3.37 -18.55
N SER A 145 -43.06 3.46 -17.22
CA SER A 145 -44.33 3.55 -16.47
C SER A 145 -45.08 4.86 -16.74
N ILE A 146 -44.35 5.96 -16.93
CA ILE A 146 -44.91 7.26 -17.33
C ILE A 146 -45.47 7.19 -18.76
N GLN A 147 -44.74 6.55 -19.69
CA GLN A 147 -45.20 6.35 -21.06
C GLN A 147 -46.46 5.48 -21.12
N GLU A 148 -46.50 4.38 -20.37
CA GLU A 148 -47.67 3.51 -20.26
C GLU A 148 -48.88 4.28 -19.68
N LEU A 149 -48.68 5.06 -18.61
CA LEU A 149 -49.73 5.86 -17.98
C LEU A 149 -50.24 6.96 -18.92
N ASN A 150 -49.36 7.62 -19.67
CA ASN A 150 -49.73 8.63 -20.67
C ASN A 150 -50.50 8.01 -21.85
N SER A 151 -50.11 6.81 -22.30
CA SER A 151 -50.85 6.06 -23.32
C SER A 151 -52.26 5.71 -22.83
N LYS A 152 -52.40 5.18 -21.61
CA LYS A 152 -53.70 4.90 -20.97
C LYS A 152 -54.55 6.17 -20.84
N LEU A 153 -53.97 7.28 -20.37
CA LEU A 153 -54.68 8.56 -20.23
C LEU A 153 -55.13 9.11 -21.59
N THR A 154 -54.31 8.95 -22.64
CA THR A 154 -54.67 9.35 -24.01
C THR A 154 -55.85 8.54 -24.54
N ILE A 155 -55.87 7.22 -24.32
CA ILE A 155 -56.98 6.34 -24.69
C ILE A 155 -58.26 6.74 -23.92
N LEU A 156 -58.18 6.88 -22.59
CA LEU A 156 -59.31 7.29 -21.74
C LEU A 156 -59.85 8.68 -22.13
N THR A 157 -58.99 9.63 -22.48
CA THR A 157 -59.41 10.95 -22.99
C THR A 157 -60.11 10.83 -24.34
N GLY A 158 -59.65 9.91 -25.20
CA GLY A 158 -60.32 9.53 -26.44
C GLY A 158 -61.72 8.96 -26.18
N GLU A 159 -61.84 7.98 -25.28
CA GLU A 159 -63.11 7.37 -24.87
C GLU A 159 -64.09 8.42 -24.33
N VAL A 160 -63.70 9.22 -23.33
CA VAL A 160 -64.50 10.30 -22.77
C VAL A 160 -64.93 11.30 -23.84
N ARG A 161 -64.04 11.65 -24.79
CA ARG A 161 -64.39 12.52 -25.90
C ARG A 161 -65.44 11.86 -26.82
N THR A 162 -65.29 10.59 -27.18
CA THR A 162 -66.29 9.90 -28.01
C THR A 162 -67.63 9.78 -27.28
N GLU A 163 -67.63 9.56 -25.96
CA GLU A 163 -68.84 9.53 -25.15
C GLU A 163 -69.56 10.89 -25.16
N ILE A 164 -68.83 12.00 -25.03
CA ILE A 164 -69.37 13.37 -25.19
C ILE A 164 -69.88 13.58 -26.62
N GLU A 165 -69.12 13.11 -27.62
CA GLU A 165 -69.45 12.95 -29.04
C GLU A 165 -70.90 12.44 -29.23
N THR A 166 -71.09 11.21 -28.74
CA THR A 166 -72.32 10.43 -28.80
C THR A 166 -73.45 11.04 -27.96
N ARG A 167 -73.18 11.48 -26.73
CA ARG A 167 -74.17 12.13 -25.84
C ARG A 167 -74.72 13.42 -26.45
N LYS A 168 -73.86 14.24 -27.08
CA LYS A 168 -74.28 15.43 -27.85
C LYS A 168 -75.21 15.02 -28.99
N TRP A 169 -74.84 14.00 -29.78
CA TRP A 169 -75.63 13.60 -30.94
C TRP A 169 -77.03 13.06 -30.55
N VAL A 170 -77.11 12.24 -29.50
CA VAL A 170 -78.40 11.77 -28.95
C VAL A 170 -79.25 12.94 -28.44
N THR A 171 -78.63 13.91 -27.76
CA THR A 171 -79.34 15.08 -27.21
C THR A 171 -79.91 15.97 -28.32
N THR A 172 -79.13 16.28 -29.36
CA THR A 172 -79.62 17.06 -30.50
C THR A 172 -80.77 16.36 -31.21
N ARG A 173 -80.69 15.04 -31.44
CA ARG A 173 -81.78 14.25 -32.03
C ARG A 173 -83.06 14.30 -31.18
N ARG A 174 -82.93 14.15 -29.86
CA ARG A 174 -84.07 14.26 -28.92
C ARG A 174 -84.70 15.65 -28.94
N CYS A 175 -83.91 16.73 -28.96
CA CYS A 175 -84.41 18.10 -29.08
C CYS A 175 -85.16 18.33 -30.41
N VAL A 176 -84.61 17.85 -31.54
CA VAL A 176 -85.27 17.98 -32.85
C VAL A 176 -86.63 17.25 -32.87
N VAL A 177 -86.70 16.03 -32.32
CA VAL A 177 -87.97 15.30 -32.19
C VAL A 177 -88.94 16.06 -31.28
N ALA A 178 -88.50 16.54 -30.11
CA ALA A 178 -89.35 17.30 -29.19
C ALA A 178 -89.93 18.57 -29.85
N ILE A 179 -89.10 19.35 -30.54
CA ILE A 179 -89.52 20.56 -31.27
C ILE A 179 -90.53 20.20 -32.39
N SER A 180 -90.26 19.12 -33.13
CA SER A 180 -91.18 18.63 -34.18
C SER A 180 -92.53 18.19 -33.61
N THR A 181 -92.54 17.45 -32.49
CA THR A 181 -93.79 17.05 -31.82
C THR A 181 -94.56 18.25 -31.26
N LEU A 182 -93.86 19.26 -30.71
CA LEU A 182 -94.48 20.47 -30.19
C LEU A 182 -95.11 21.29 -31.33
N ALA A 183 -94.41 21.45 -32.46
CA ALA A 183 -94.95 22.10 -33.65
C ALA A 183 -96.20 21.39 -34.20
N LEU A 184 -96.19 20.06 -34.27
CA LEU A 184 -97.36 19.27 -34.68
C LEU A 184 -98.53 19.41 -33.69
N CYS A 185 -98.27 19.35 -32.38
CA CYS A 185 -99.29 19.58 -31.36
C CYS A 185 -99.91 20.99 -31.47
N VAL A 186 -99.11 22.03 -31.73
CA VAL A 186 -99.63 23.39 -31.97
C VAL A 186 -100.52 23.41 -33.21
N ILE A 187 -100.09 22.84 -34.34
CA ILE A 187 -100.89 22.79 -35.58
C ILE A 187 -102.24 22.09 -35.33
N ILE A 188 -102.23 20.95 -34.65
CA ILE A 188 -103.43 20.18 -34.30
C ILE A 188 -104.34 21.01 -33.38
N PHE A 189 -103.78 21.64 -32.34
CA PHE A 189 -104.55 22.48 -31.41
C PHE A 189 -105.17 23.69 -32.11
N THR A 190 -104.44 24.35 -33.02
CA THR A 190 -104.98 25.45 -33.86
C THR A 190 -105.94 24.98 -34.95
N SER A 191 -106.01 23.68 -35.24
CA SER A 191 -106.97 23.10 -36.19
C SER A 191 -108.26 22.59 -35.51
N LEU A 192 -108.32 22.65 -34.18
CA LEU A 192 -109.46 22.17 -33.37
C LEU A 192 -110.33 23.29 -32.78
N GLU A 193 -110.01 24.57 -33.03
CA GLU A 193 -110.83 25.71 -32.64
C GLU A 193 -110.81 26.78 -33.76
N PRO A 194 -111.95 27.17 -34.35
CA PRO A 194 -112.01 28.22 -35.35
C PRO A 194 -112.20 29.62 -34.74
N ASP A 195 -111.35 30.53 -35.22
CA ASP A 195 -111.50 31.99 -35.31
C ASP A 195 -111.16 32.96 -34.14
N SER A 196 -110.11 33.75 -34.44
CA SER A 196 -109.99 35.20 -34.22
C SER A 196 -109.72 35.81 -32.82
N ILE A 197 -108.61 36.57 -32.72
CA ILE A 197 -108.54 38.01 -32.35
C ILE A 197 -107.06 38.50 -32.32
N LYS A 198 -106.82 39.75 -32.75
CA LYS A 198 -105.60 40.58 -32.55
C LYS A 198 -106.02 41.88 -31.84
N PRO A 199 -105.14 42.80 -31.39
CA PRO A 199 -103.72 42.71 -30.92
C PRO A 199 -103.49 43.43 -29.55
N HIS A 200 -102.28 43.35 -28.95
CA HIS A 200 -101.71 44.47 -28.19
C HIS A 200 -100.17 44.43 -28.07
N LYS A 201 -99.54 45.59 -27.83
CA LYS A 201 -98.12 45.81 -27.43
C LYS A 201 -98.03 45.70 -25.87
N PRO A 202 -97.13 46.33 -25.07
CA PRO A 202 -95.88 47.08 -25.31
C PRO A 202 -94.65 46.14 -25.03
N THR A 203 -93.40 46.54 -24.79
CA THR A 203 -92.69 47.83 -24.66
C THR A 203 -91.34 47.73 -25.39
N SER A 204 -90.79 48.84 -25.89
CA SER A 204 -89.36 48.92 -26.24
C SER A 204 -88.59 49.55 -25.08
N SER A 205 -87.75 48.79 -24.39
CA SER A 205 -86.79 49.34 -23.43
C SER A 205 -85.57 49.88 -24.18
N ALA A 206 -85.17 51.10 -23.85
CA ALA A 206 -84.12 51.83 -24.56
C ALA A 206 -82.70 51.49 -24.05
N GLN A 207 -81.72 51.95 -24.84
CA GLN A 207 -80.36 52.34 -24.45
C GLN A 207 -79.36 51.25 -24.00
N ASN A 208 -78.48 50.93 -24.95
CA ASN A 208 -77.02 50.99 -24.79
C ASN A 208 -76.51 51.59 -23.47
N SER A 209 -75.70 50.84 -22.72
CA SER A 209 -74.41 51.35 -22.26
C SER A 209 -73.43 50.25 -21.82
N LEU A 210 -72.16 50.51 -22.12
CA LEU A 210 -70.93 50.06 -21.44
C LEU A 210 -70.43 48.60 -21.47
N ASN A 211 -69.16 48.52 -21.90
CA ASN A 211 -68.06 47.68 -21.38
C ASN A 211 -68.13 46.14 -21.45
N GLY A 212 -67.24 45.57 -22.27
CA GLY A 212 -66.95 44.13 -22.34
C GLY A 212 -65.64 43.85 -23.07
N ARG A 213 -64.52 44.33 -22.51
CA ARG A 213 -63.15 44.30 -23.06
C ARG A 213 -62.77 42.93 -23.67
N ASN A 214 -62.39 42.91 -24.94
CA ASN A 214 -61.89 41.71 -25.61
C ASN A 214 -60.43 41.44 -25.19
N THR A 215 -60.24 40.39 -24.40
CA THR A 215 -58.97 39.80 -23.94
C THR A 215 -59.22 38.30 -23.77
N ASN A 216 -58.47 37.35 -24.31
CA ASN A 216 -57.10 37.42 -24.82
C ASN A 216 -56.91 36.60 -26.12
N ARG A 217 -55.90 37.00 -26.91
CA ARG A 217 -55.15 36.05 -27.75
C ARG A 217 -54.34 35.14 -26.82
N THR A 218 -54.46 33.83 -27.01
CA THR A 218 -53.46 32.85 -26.58
C THR A 218 -53.24 31.95 -27.78
N ALA A 219 -52.48 32.38 -28.79
CA ALA A 219 -51.01 32.50 -28.75
C ALA A 219 -50.38 31.14 -28.40
N ASN A 220 -49.83 30.50 -29.44
CA ASN A 220 -49.08 29.26 -29.33
C ASN A 220 -47.99 29.40 -28.26
N GLN A 221 -47.93 28.45 -27.33
CA GLN A 221 -46.67 28.12 -26.66
C GLN A 221 -46.56 26.62 -26.44
N THR A 222 -45.94 25.96 -27.42
CA THR A 222 -45.36 24.63 -27.27
C THR A 222 -44.21 24.72 -26.27
N ASN A 223 -44.47 24.50 -24.98
CA ASN A 223 -43.42 24.35 -23.99
C ASN A 223 -42.83 22.93 -24.09
N SER A 224 -41.76 22.79 -24.87
CA SER A 224 -40.82 21.69 -24.65
C SER A 224 -40.14 21.92 -23.30
N LEU A 225 -40.48 21.13 -22.28
CA LEU A 225 -39.63 21.00 -21.11
C LEU A 225 -38.38 20.21 -21.50
N ARG A 226 -37.42 20.92 -22.12
CA ARG A 226 -36.03 20.47 -22.20
C ARG A 226 -35.43 20.70 -20.82
N THR A 227 -35.56 19.72 -19.93
CA THR A 227 -34.75 19.66 -18.73
C THR A 227 -33.29 19.59 -19.16
N SER A 228 -32.61 20.72 -19.00
CA SER A 228 -31.15 20.80 -19.05
C SER A 228 -30.61 20.01 -17.86
N ILE A 229 -30.50 18.69 -18.00
CA ILE A 229 -29.60 17.89 -17.16
C ILE A 229 -28.24 18.59 -17.21
N GLY A 230 -27.65 18.78 -16.03
CA GLY A 230 -26.42 19.55 -15.89
C GLY A 230 -25.35 19.02 -16.82
N LYS A 231 -24.53 19.93 -17.37
CA LYS A 231 -23.35 19.55 -18.15
C LYS A 231 -22.58 18.50 -17.36
N ASP A 232 -22.26 17.39 -18.01
CA ASP A 232 -21.34 16.40 -17.49
C ASP A 232 -20.05 17.09 -17.08
N GLN A 233 -19.90 17.35 -15.78
CA GLN A 233 -18.60 17.63 -15.22
C GLN A 233 -17.90 16.29 -15.12
N LEU A 234 -17.33 15.88 -16.25
CA LEU A 234 -16.31 14.86 -16.33
C LEU A 234 -15.15 15.35 -15.45
N VAL A 235 -15.20 15.01 -14.15
CA VAL A 235 -14.07 15.17 -13.24
C VAL A 235 -13.07 14.12 -13.64
N ASP A 236 -12.29 14.47 -14.65
CA ASP A 236 -11.06 13.79 -15.01
C ASP A 236 -10.14 13.86 -13.78
N TYR A 237 -10.09 12.74 -13.04
CA TYR A 237 -9.12 12.57 -11.96
C TYR A 237 -7.75 12.33 -12.60
N HIS A 238 -7.17 13.43 -13.07
CA HIS A 238 -5.76 13.52 -13.41
C HIS A 238 -4.95 13.19 -12.16
N TYR A 239 -4.53 11.93 -12.07
CA TYR A 239 -3.56 11.50 -11.07
C TYR A 239 -2.22 12.05 -11.53
N GLU A 240 -1.78 13.16 -10.94
CA GLU A 240 -0.45 13.70 -11.25
C GLU A 240 0.63 12.75 -10.74
N ASP A 241 1.41 12.20 -11.66
CA ASP A 241 2.68 11.50 -11.40
C ASP A 241 3.73 12.47 -10.83
N ASN A 242 3.55 12.89 -9.58
CA ASN A 242 4.47 13.77 -8.85
C ASN A 242 5.74 13.06 -8.34
N ASP A 243 5.88 11.75 -8.57
CA ASP A 243 6.99 10.93 -8.06
C ASP A 243 8.29 11.04 -8.89
N ALA A 244 8.24 11.51 -10.14
CA ALA A 244 9.43 11.62 -11.00
C ALA A 244 10.39 12.76 -10.57
N ASP A 245 9.84 13.89 -10.11
CA ASP A 245 10.62 15.07 -9.74
C ASP A 245 11.18 15.01 -8.30
N ALA A 246 10.56 14.22 -7.43
CA ALA A 246 11.04 14.02 -6.07
C ALA A 246 12.38 13.28 -6.06
N ASP A 247 12.52 12.23 -6.87
CA ASP A 247 13.76 11.45 -6.92
C ASP A 247 14.88 12.20 -7.65
N SER A 248 14.57 12.96 -8.71
CA SER A 248 15.50 13.91 -9.36
C SER A 248 16.12 14.90 -8.36
N LYS A 249 15.29 15.54 -7.52
CA LYS A 249 15.74 16.47 -6.47
C LYS A 249 16.54 15.75 -5.37
N LYS A 250 16.21 14.50 -5.06
CA LYS A 250 16.92 13.67 -4.07
C LYS A 250 18.29 13.21 -4.58
N VAL A 251 18.38 12.71 -5.81
CA VAL A 251 19.64 12.37 -6.50
C VAL A 251 20.54 13.61 -6.66
N LYS A 252 19.97 14.78 -6.97
CA LYS A 252 20.74 16.04 -7.04
C LYS A 252 21.26 16.48 -5.67
N ARG A 253 20.51 16.26 -4.58
CA ARG A 253 21.02 16.44 -3.20
C ARG A 253 22.10 15.41 -2.86
N MET A 254 21.95 14.13 -3.23
CA MET A 254 22.96 13.09 -2.96
C MET A 254 24.28 13.41 -3.65
N LYS A 255 24.27 13.79 -4.94
CA LYS A 255 25.48 14.26 -5.64
C LYS A 255 26.10 15.52 -5.00
N SER A 256 25.28 16.47 -4.54
CA SER A 256 25.77 17.67 -3.84
C SER A 256 26.35 17.37 -2.45
N VAL A 257 25.99 16.24 -1.83
CA VAL A 257 26.57 15.78 -0.55
C VAL A 257 27.84 14.96 -0.80
N GLU A 258 27.96 14.28 -1.95
CA GLU A 258 29.19 13.59 -2.37
C GLU A 258 30.31 14.57 -2.80
N GLU A 259 29.98 15.73 -3.38
CA GLU A 259 30.98 16.81 -3.65
C GLU A 259 31.44 17.55 -2.38
N LEU A 260 30.66 17.53 -1.29
CA LEU A 260 31.08 18.04 0.01
C LEU A 260 31.93 16.98 0.71
N GLY A 261 33.19 16.85 0.26
CA GLY A 261 34.11 15.76 0.62
C GLY A 261 34.29 15.49 2.12
N ILE A 262 33.50 14.56 2.65
CA ILE A 262 33.63 14.01 4.01
C ILE A 262 33.66 12.47 3.94
N MET A 263 34.76 11.93 3.40
CA MET A 263 35.27 10.59 3.72
C MET A 263 36.82 10.62 3.57
N PRO A 264 37.58 9.89 4.41
CA PRO A 264 39.03 9.91 4.35
C PRO A 264 39.57 9.12 3.16
N ASN A 265 40.66 9.61 2.56
CA ASN A 265 41.40 8.91 1.50
C ASN A 265 41.79 7.48 1.92
N ARG A 266 41.77 6.58 0.94
CA ARG A 266 42.20 5.19 1.06
C ARG A 266 43.23 4.87 -0.03
#